data_AF-A0A538H8J2-F1
#
_entry.id   AF-A0A538H8J2-F1
#
_cell.length_a   1.000
_cell.length_b   1.000
_cell.length_c   1.000
_cell.angle_alpha   90.00
_cell.angle_beta   90.00
_cell.angle_gamma   90.00
#
_symmetry.space_group_name_H-M   'P 1'
#
loop_
_entity.id
_entity.type
_entity.pdbx_description
1 polymer ?
#
loop_
_entity_poly.entity_id
_entity_poly.type
_entity_poly.pdbx_seq_one_letter_code
_entity_poly.pdbx_strand_id
1 'polypeptide(L)' 'MDARNAILTGASHGIGPYIARALAARGTNLLLVARSEPELARLAREL' A
#
# COMPACT_ATOMS: atom_id res chain seq x y z
N MET A 1 0.16 15.20 14.15
CA MET A 1 0.63 15.23 12.76
C MET A 1 -0.53 14.81 11.90
N ASP A 2 -0.92 15.60 10.91
CA ASP A 2 -2.03 15.28 10.03
C ASP A 2 -1.75 13.99 9.24
N ALA A 3 -2.79 13.18 9.04
CA ALA A 3 -2.67 11.97 8.23
C ALA A 3 -2.24 12.35 6.81
N ARG A 4 -1.12 11.80 6.33
CA ARG A 4 -0.63 12.03 4.97
C ARG A 4 -1.29 11.03 4.03
N ASN A 5 -1.67 11.48 2.84
CA ASN A 5 -2.17 10.62 1.77
C ASN A 5 -1.02 10.24 0.83
N ALA A 6 -0.96 8.99 0.35
CA ALA A 6 -0.02 8.57 -0.67
C ALA A 6 -0.64 7.59 -1.67
N ILE A 7 -0.26 7.72 -2.94
CA ILE A 7 -0.59 6.77 -4.02
C ILE A 7 0.63 5.91 -4.27
N LEU A 8 0.49 4.59 -4.13
CA LEU A 8 1.57 3.65 -4.34
C LEU A 8 1.31 2.79 -5.57
N THR A 9 2.01 3.07 -6.67
CA THR A 9 1.99 2.25 -7.88
C THR A 9 2.93 1.07 -7.77
N GLY A 10 2.58 -0.07 -8.37
CA GLY A 10 3.38 -1.30 -8.26
C GLY A 10 3.29 -1.94 -6.88
N ALA A 11 2.22 -1.66 -6.13
CA ALA A 11 2.07 -2.09 -4.74
C ALA A 11 2.01 -3.62 -4.55
N SER A 12 1.65 -4.39 -5.58
CA SER A 12 1.36 -5.82 -5.43
C SER A 12 2.59 -6.73 -5.37
N HIS A 13 3.75 -6.31 -5.88
CA HIS A 13 4.94 -7.18 -6.05
C HIS A 13 6.26 -6.47 -5.73
N GLY A 14 7.34 -7.26 -5.63
CA GLY A 14 8.68 -6.75 -5.36
C GLY A 14 8.74 -6.00 -4.03
N ILE A 15 9.29 -4.79 -4.06
CA ILE A 15 9.39 -3.94 -2.85
C ILE A 15 8.07 -3.25 -2.48
N GLY A 16 7.06 -3.26 -3.37
CA GLY A 16 5.78 -2.57 -3.18
C GLY A 16 5.07 -2.89 -1.87
N PRO A 17 4.85 -4.18 -1.52
CA PRO A 17 4.21 -4.54 -0.26
C PRO A 17 4.96 -4.06 0.99
N TYR A 18 6.29 -4.02 0.93
CA TYR A 18 7.13 -3.56 2.04
C TYR A 18 7.01 -2.05 2.24
N ILE A 19 7.00 -1.28 1.14
CA ILE A 19 6.77 0.16 1.18
C ILE A 19 5.36 0.46 1.72
N ALA A 20 4.35 -0.28 1.26
CA ALA A 20 2.96 -0.11 1.72
C ALA A 20 2.85 -0.31 3.25
N ARG A 21 3.44 -1.39 3.78
CA ARG A 21 3.48 -1.64 5.24
C ARG A 21 4.20 -0.54 6.00
N ALA A 22 5.35 -0.08 5.51
CA ALA A 22 6.12 0.97 6.16
C ALA A 22 5.34 2.30 6.22
N LEU A 23 4.62 2.65 5.15
CA LEU A 23 3.80 3.87 5.11
C LEU A 23 2.53 3.74 5.97
N ALA A 24 1.86 2.59 5.94
CA ALA A 24 0.69 2.30 6.77
C ALA A 24 1.04 2.37 8.27
N ALA A 25 2.16 1.77 8.68
CA ALA A 25 2.66 1.82 10.06
C ALA A 25 2.98 3.24 10.56
N ARG A 26 3.15 4.20 9.64
CA ARG A 26 3.36 5.63 9.94
C ARG A 26 2.05 6.43 9.94
N GLY A 27 0.89 5.78 9.84
CA GLY A 27 -0.43 6.41 9.77
C GLY A 27 -0.73 7.10 8.44
N THR A 28 -0.08 6.67 7.35
CA THR A 28 -0.34 7.19 6.00
C THR A 28 -1.60 6.52 5.45
N ASN A 29 -2.53 7.31 4.91
CA ASN A 29 -3.68 6.81 4.16
C ASN A 29 -3.26 6.47 2.73
N LEU A 30 -3.43 5.21 2.32
CA LEU A 30 -2.83 4.68 1.09
C LEU A 30 -3.87 4.35 0.02
N LEU A 31 -3.62 4.80 -1.21
CA LEU A 31 -4.23 4.26 -2.42
C LEU A 31 -3.23 3.31 -3.09
N LEU A 32 -3.51 2.01 -3.07
CA LEU A 32 -2.67 1.00 -3.69
C LEU A 32 -3.07 0.81 -5.16
N VAL A 33 -2.10 0.81 -6.07
CA VAL A 33 -2.34 0.65 -7.51
C VAL A 33 -1.42 -0.42 -8.08
N ALA A 34 -2.01 -1.46 -8.69
CA ALA A 34 -1.30 -2.46 -9.48
C ALA A 34 -2.24 -3.17 -10.44
N ARG A 35 -1.69 -3.96 -11.38
CA ARG A 35 -2.48 -4.74 -12.36
C ARG A 35 -2.96 -6.09 -11.81
N SER A 36 -2.41 -6.54 -10.69
CA SER A 36 -2.68 -7.86 -10.10
C SER A 36 -3.70 -7.69 -8.97
N GLU A 37 -4.98 -7.77 -9.30
CA GLU A 37 -6.09 -7.54 -8.38
C GLU A 37 -6.07 -8.48 -7.15
N PRO A 38 -5.86 -9.81 -7.28
CA PRO A 38 -5.89 -10.70 -6.12
C PRO A 38 -4.83 -10.35 -5.06
N GLU A 39 -3.61 -10.06 -5.48
CA GLU A 39 -2.48 -9.69 -4.61
C GLU A 39 -2.70 -8.31 -4.00
N LEU A 40 -3.26 -7.37 -4.76
CA LEU A 40 -3.60 -6.03 -4.28
C LEU A 40 -4.69 -6.10 -3.20
N ALA A 41 -5.73 -6.90 -3.43
CA ALA A 41 -6.81 -7.10 -2.48
C ALA A 41 -6.34 -7.81 -1.21
N ARG A 42 -5.42 -8.78 -1.33
CA ARG A 42 -4.78 -9.42 -0.18
C ARG A 42 -3.97 -8.40 0.62
N LEU A 43 -3.12 -7.62 -0.04
CA LEU A 43 -2.31 -6.59 0.63
C LEU A 43 -3.20 -5.56 1.34
N ALA A 44 -4.28 -5.09 0.69
CA ALA A 44 -5.20 -4.12 1.28
C ALA A 44 -5.90 -4.63 2.56
N ARG A 45 -6.15 -5.95 2.69
CA ARG A 45 -6.71 -6.54 3.92
C ARG A 45 -5.70 -6.69 5.05
N GLU A 46 -4.41 -6.61 4.75
CA GLU A 46 -3.31 -6.81 5.71
C GLU A 46 -2.73 -5.50 6.27
N LEU A 47 -3.13 -4.35 5.71
CA LEU A 47 -2.69 -3.00 6.10
C LEU A 47 -3.79 -2.32 6.92
#